data_AF-A0A7Y7RNN2-F1
#
_entry.id   AF-A0A7Y7RNN2-F1
#
_cell.length_a   1.000
_cell.length_b   1.000
_cell.length_c   1.000
_cell.angle_alpha   90.00
_cell.angle_beta   90.00
_cell.angle_gamma   90.00
#
_symmetry.space_group_name_H-M   'P 1'
#
loop_
_entity.id
_entity.type
_entity.pdbx_description
1 polymer ?
#
loop_
_entity_poly.entity_id
_entity_poly.type
_entity_poly.pdbx_seq_one_letter_code
_entity_poly.pdbx_strand_id
1 'polypeptide(L)'
;MFDVTLSVYQAIFTFTLAAIALLASPGPGPATLALAASGAAYGMQRSFQFFVGITLGLVIAMALVVSGLYVVLHSFPGLAVALTIISIVYIFWLAYRIGTAPPIQDQQAVVTPGWGAGFVLGVANIKAYAAFAALLGSFTLGTTPGWEQGTKALICLLVCVVFDFLWLFAGSRMRKLFIHPVWSRRLNVSFAILMVVTVAWSFTLT
;
A
#
# COMPACT_ATOMS: atom_id res chain seq x y z
N MET A 1 36.38 -13.67 -7.55
CA MET A 1 35.48 -13.82 -6.39
C MET A 1 34.97 -12.47 -5.90
N PHE A 2 35.83 -11.44 -5.76
CA PHE A 2 35.43 -10.06 -5.42
C PHE A 2 34.39 -9.44 -6.37
N ASP A 3 34.52 -9.63 -7.69
CA ASP A 3 33.59 -9.02 -8.67
C ASP A 3 32.17 -9.58 -8.60
N VAL A 4 32.03 -10.88 -8.35
CA VAL A 4 30.72 -11.56 -8.22
C VAL A 4 30.02 -11.14 -6.93
N THR A 5 30.76 -11.03 -5.82
CA THR A 5 30.19 -10.52 -4.57
C THR A 5 29.76 -9.06 -4.72
N LEU A 6 30.58 -8.23 -5.37
CA LEU A 6 30.25 -6.83 -5.63
C LEU A 6 28.99 -6.69 -6.48
N SER A 7 28.82 -7.54 -7.50
CA SER A 7 27.62 -7.54 -8.36
C SER A 7 26.36 -7.97 -7.59
N VAL A 8 26.46 -8.93 -6.67
CA VAL A 8 25.33 -9.37 -5.83
C VAL A 8 24.90 -8.25 -4.88
N TYR A 9 25.86 -7.56 -4.23
CA TYR A 9 25.54 -6.43 -3.36
C TYR A 9 24.91 -5.27 -4.12
N GLN A 10 25.40 -4.95 -5.32
CA GLN A 10 24.79 -3.95 -6.19
C GLN A 10 23.36 -4.34 -6.60
N ALA A 11 23.12 -5.61 -6.94
CA ALA A 11 21.79 -6.10 -7.27
C ALA A 11 20.82 -5.99 -6.08
N ILE A 12 21.24 -6.39 -4.88
CA ILE A 12 20.46 -6.26 -3.65
C ILE A 12 20.15 -4.79 -3.34
N PHE A 13 21.14 -3.91 -3.48
CA PHE A 13 20.96 -2.47 -3.25
C PHE A 13 19.96 -1.86 -4.24
N THR A 14 20.12 -2.15 -5.53
CA THR A 14 19.23 -1.66 -6.59
C THR A 14 17.81 -2.20 -6.40
N PHE A 15 17.68 -3.48 -6.07
CA PHE A 15 16.40 -4.09 -5.73
C PHE A 15 15.74 -3.42 -4.52
N THR A 16 16.50 -3.14 -3.47
CA THR A 16 15.99 -2.48 -2.27
C THR A 16 15.50 -1.07 -2.58
N LEU A 17 16.23 -0.29 -3.38
CA LEU A 17 15.78 1.04 -3.82
C LEU A 17 14.49 0.96 -4.65
N ALA A 18 14.39 0.00 -5.57
CA ALA A 18 13.17 -0.23 -6.35
C ALA A 18 11.99 -0.65 -5.46
N ALA A 19 12.23 -1.53 -4.48
CA ALA A 19 11.22 -1.96 -3.52
C ALA A 19 10.71 -0.77 -2.68
N ILE A 20 11.61 0.07 -2.18
CA ILE A 20 11.24 1.32 -1.51
C ILE A 20 10.41 2.19 -2.45
N ALA A 21 10.87 2.48 -3.66
CA ALA A 21 10.16 3.36 -4.58
C ALA A 21 8.72 2.88 -4.89
N LEU A 22 8.52 1.57 -5.06
CA LEU A 22 7.21 1.00 -5.42
C LEU A 22 6.29 0.77 -4.21
N LEU A 23 6.84 0.30 -3.09
CA LEU A 23 6.06 -0.13 -1.92
C LEU A 23 5.91 0.98 -0.87
N ALA A 24 6.90 1.86 -0.71
CA ALA A 24 6.82 3.00 0.22
C ALA A 24 5.94 4.13 -0.30
N SER A 25 5.78 4.22 -1.63
CA SER A 25 5.11 5.35 -2.25
C SER A 25 3.64 5.40 -1.85
N PRO A 26 3.16 6.57 -1.35
CA PRO A 26 1.75 6.82 -1.07
C PRO A 26 0.88 6.91 -2.32
N GLY A 27 1.38 6.55 -3.52
CA GLY A 27 0.53 6.41 -4.70
C GLY A 27 -0.73 5.64 -4.30
N PRO A 28 -1.93 6.06 -4.74
CA PRO A 28 -3.24 5.86 -4.10
C PRO A 28 -3.50 4.40 -3.70
N GLY A 29 -2.89 4.01 -2.59
CA GLY A 29 -2.82 2.64 -2.13
C GLY A 29 -3.78 2.53 -0.97
N PRO A 30 -4.79 1.63 -1.03
CA PRO A 30 -5.82 1.58 -0.01
C PRO A 30 -5.24 1.22 1.37
N ALA A 31 -4.19 0.40 1.45
CA ALA A 31 -3.59 -0.06 2.70
C ALA A 31 -2.81 1.04 3.47
N THR A 32 -1.86 1.73 2.82
CA THR A 32 -1.03 2.77 3.46
C THR A 32 -1.85 3.99 3.87
N LEU A 33 -2.81 4.41 3.03
CA LEU A 33 -3.75 5.49 3.36
C LEU A 33 -4.69 5.11 4.51
N ALA A 34 -5.18 3.87 4.52
CA ALA A 34 -6.01 3.39 5.63
C ALA A 34 -5.23 3.33 6.94
N LEU A 35 -3.93 3.00 6.91
CA LEU A 35 -3.06 3.05 8.09
C LEU A 35 -2.86 4.47 8.60
N ALA A 36 -2.55 5.42 7.72
CA ALA A 36 -2.42 6.82 8.09
C ALA A 36 -3.74 7.37 8.67
N ALA A 37 -4.88 7.06 8.04
CA ALA A 37 -6.21 7.46 8.51
C ALA A 37 -6.55 6.80 9.85
N SER A 38 -6.29 5.51 10.01
CA SER A 38 -6.50 4.77 11.27
C SER A 38 -5.62 5.36 12.38
N GLY A 39 -4.35 5.67 12.10
CA GLY A 39 -3.44 6.33 13.03
C GLY A 39 -3.94 7.71 13.45
N ALA A 40 -4.44 8.51 12.50
CA ALA A 40 -5.00 9.84 12.78
C ALA A 40 -6.29 9.76 13.61
N ALA A 41 -7.15 8.78 13.35
CA ALA A 41 -8.44 8.63 14.02
C ALA A 41 -8.33 7.98 15.41
N TYR A 42 -7.53 6.92 15.54
CA TYR A 42 -7.52 6.06 16.73
C TYR A 42 -6.22 6.11 17.52
N GLY A 43 -5.15 6.65 16.93
CA GLY A 43 -3.81 6.64 17.49
C GLY A 43 -3.09 5.31 17.30
N MET A 44 -1.77 5.36 17.48
CA MET A 44 -0.86 4.26 17.17
C MET A 44 -1.24 2.92 17.84
N GLN A 45 -1.46 2.93 19.16
CA GLN A 45 -1.69 1.72 19.95
C GLN A 45 -2.97 0.98 19.52
N ARG A 46 -4.03 1.73 19.21
CA ARG A 46 -5.34 1.18 18.84
C ARG A 46 -5.38 0.65 17.40
N SER A 47 -4.53 1.19 16.53
CA SER A 47 -4.43 0.79 15.13
C SER A 47 -3.41 -0.31 14.86
N PHE A 48 -2.68 -0.77 15.87
CA PHE A 48 -1.64 -1.77 15.70
C PHE A 48 -2.19 -3.12 15.21
N GLN A 49 -3.36 -3.55 15.71
CA GLN A 49 -4.00 -4.78 15.23
C GLN A 49 -4.38 -4.70 13.75
N PHE A 50 -4.85 -3.53 13.30
CA PHE A 50 -5.14 -3.28 11.90
C PHE A 50 -3.89 -3.38 11.01
N PHE A 51 -2.78 -2.82 11.48
CA PHE A 51 -1.46 -2.93 10.83
C PHE A 51 -0.97 -4.36 10.69
N VAL A 52 -1.08 -5.16 11.75
CA VAL A 52 -0.74 -6.60 11.69
C VAL A 52 -1.63 -7.31 10.66
N GLY A 53 -2.93 -7.00 10.66
CA GLY A 53 -3.88 -7.51 9.67
C GLY A 53 -3.43 -7.23 8.24
N ILE A 54 -3.15 -5.96 7.92
CA ILE A 54 -2.68 -5.55 6.58
C ILE A 54 -1.41 -6.30 6.20
N THR A 55 -0.44 -6.35 7.12
CA THR A 55 0.84 -7.05 6.88
C THR A 55 0.61 -8.51 6.53
N LEU A 56 -0.24 -9.22 7.28
CA LEU A 56 -0.59 -10.61 6.99
C LEU A 56 -1.29 -10.77 5.64
N GLY A 57 -2.20 -9.85 5.29
CA GLY A 57 -2.84 -9.86 3.97
C GLY A 57 -1.86 -9.62 2.82
N LEU A 58 -0.88 -8.73 3.01
CA LEU A 58 0.19 -8.50 2.04
C LEU A 58 1.13 -9.71 1.90
N VAL A 59 1.40 -10.45 2.98
CA VAL A 59 2.14 -11.72 2.90
C VAL A 59 1.40 -12.74 2.04
N ILE A 60 0.08 -12.86 2.18
CA ILE A 60 -0.73 -13.72 1.31
C ILE A 60 -0.67 -13.24 -0.14
N ALA A 61 -0.84 -11.93 -0.39
CA ALA A 61 -0.73 -11.37 -1.73
C ALA A 61 0.63 -11.67 -2.38
N MET A 62 1.71 -11.52 -1.62
CA MET A 62 3.07 -11.84 -2.07
C MET A 62 3.23 -13.33 -2.39
N ALA A 63 2.71 -14.22 -1.54
CA ALA A 63 2.75 -15.67 -1.76
C ALA A 63 2.00 -16.08 -3.05
N LEU A 64 0.85 -15.46 -3.33
CA LEU A 64 0.08 -15.68 -4.56
C LEU A 64 0.79 -15.20 -5.82
N VAL A 65 1.61 -14.16 -5.72
CA VAL A 65 2.46 -13.69 -6.82
C VAL A 65 3.60 -14.68 -7.06
N VAL A 66 4.30 -15.11 -6.00
CA VAL A 66 5.40 -16.07 -6.11
C VAL A 66 4.94 -17.41 -6.67
N SER A 67 3.74 -17.87 -6.33
CA SER A 67 3.18 -19.11 -6.88
C SER A 67 2.78 -19.02 -8.36
N GLY A 68 2.84 -17.84 -8.97
CA GLY A 68 2.46 -17.62 -10.37
C GLY A 68 0.95 -17.46 -10.60
N LEU A 69 0.13 -17.55 -9.56
CA LEU A 69 -1.33 -17.41 -9.69
C LEU A 69 -1.75 -16.01 -10.16
N TYR A 70 -0.97 -14.99 -9.80
CA TYR A 70 -1.17 -13.62 -10.30
C TYR A 70 -1.11 -13.51 -11.84
N VAL A 71 -0.22 -14.28 -12.48
CA VAL A 71 -0.06 -14.28 -13.94
C VAL A 71 -1.29 -14.89 -14.61
N VAL A 72 -1.85 -15.97 -14.04
CA VAL A 72 -3.09 -16.61 -14.52
C VAL A 72 -4.26 -15.62 -14.49
N LEU A 73 -4.37 -14.80 -13.44
CA LEU A 73 -5.41 -13.77 -13.33
C LEU A 73 -5.26 -12.66 -14.39
N HIS A 74 -4.03 -12.30 -14.76
CA HIS A 74 -3.76 -11.24 -15.75
C HIS A 74 -3.75 -11.72 -17.20
N SER A 75 -3.72 -13.03 -17.44
CA SER A 75 -3.88 -13.61 -18.78
C SER A 75 -5.30 -13.43 -19.36
N PHE A 76 -6.26 -12.92 -18.58
CA PHE A 76 -7.61 -12.61 -19.04
C PHE A 76 -7.75 -11.12 -19.36
N PRO A 77 -7.69 -10.70 -20.63
CA PRO A 77 -7.75 -9.29 -21.02
C PRO A 77 -9.04 -8.57 -20.58
N GLY A 78 -10.15 -9.29 -20.43
CA GLY A 78 -11.40 -8.72 -19.88
C GLY A 78 -11.33 -8.39 -18.39
N LEU A 79 -10.50 -9.11 -17.62
CA LEU A 79 -10.36 -8.92 -16.18
C LEU A 79 -9.62 -7.60 -15.88
N ALA A 80 -8.56 -7.30 -16.62
CA ALA A 80 -7.78 -6.07 -16.46
C ALA A 80 -8.63 -4.81 -16.72
N VAL A 81 -9.46 -4.83 -17.77
CA VAL A 81 -10.38 -3.73 -18.08
C VAL A 81 -11.45 -3.59 -17.00
N ALA A 82 -12.07 -4.70 -16.57
CA ALA A 82 -13.08 -4.69 -15.52
C ALA A 82 -12.51 -4.15 -14.20
N LEU A 83 -11.33 -4.60 -13.79
CA LEU A 83 -10.63 -4.13 -12.59
C LEU A 83 -10.26 -2.65 -12.68
N THR A 84 -9.88 -2.16 -13.86
CA THR A 84 -9.59 -0.75 -14.09
C THR A 84 -10.85 0.10 -13.89
N ILE A 85 -11.97 -0.28 -14.51
CA ILE A 85 -13.25 0.43 -14.36
C ILE A 85 -13.71 0.42 -12.90
N ILE A 86 -13.65 -0.73 -12.24
CA ILE A 86 -14.00 -0.88 -10.81
C ILE A 86 -13.12 0.03 -9.95
N SER A 87 -11.81 0.09 -10.23
CA SER A 87 -10.87 0.93 -9.49
C SER A 87 -11.18 2.41 -9.66
N ILE A 88 -11.51 2.87 -10.88
CA ILE A 88 -11.87 4.26 -11.16
C ILE A 88 -13.13 4.64 -10.39
N VAL A 89 -14.21 3.85 -10.51
CA VAL A 89 -15.47 4.10 -9.81
C VAL A 89 -15.24 4.14 -8.29
N TYR A 90 -14.44 3.21 -7.77
CA TYR A 90 -14.10 3.17 -6.36
C TYR A 90 -13.32 4.41 -5.91
N ILE A 91 -12.33 4.88 -6.69
CA ILE A 91 -11.56 6.09 -6.36
C ILE A 91 -12.45 7.34 -6.36
N PHE A 92 -13.36 7.49 -7.32
CA PHE A 92 -14.31 8.62 -7.32
C PHE A 92 -15.26 8.56 -6.12
N TRP A 93 -15.80 7.38 -5.81
CA TRP A 93 -16.62 7.16 -4.62
C TRP A 93 -15.84 7.49 -3.33
N LEU A 94 -14.58 7.06 -3.25
CA LEU A 94 -13.70 7.31 -2.12
C LEU A 94 -13.36 8.81 -1.98
N ALA A 95 -13.06 9.49 -3.08
CA ALA A 95 -12.79 10.93 -3.09
C ALA A 95 -14.00 11.73 -2.58
N TYR A 96 -15.22 11.37 -3.00
CA TYR A 96 -16.46 11.96 -2.50
C TYR A 96 -16.63 11.72 -0.98
N ARG A 97 -16.40 10.49 -0.52
CA ARG A 97 -16.50 10.12 0.90
C ARG A 97 -15.47 10.85 1.77
N ILE A 98 -14.23 10.99 1.30
CA ILE A 98 -13.17 11.73 2.01
C ILE A 98 -13.52 13.23 2.03
N GLY A 99 -13.88 13.82 0.88
CA GLY A 99 -14.20 15.24 0.78
C GLY A 99 -15.39 15.68 1.63
N THR A 100 -16.35 14.79 1.87
CA THR A 100 -17.56 15.03 2.68
C THR A 100 -17.45 14.56 4.13
N ALA A 101 -16.32 13.97 4.53
CA ALA A 101 -16.16 13.43 5.87
C ALA A 101 -16.20 14.55 6.95
N PRO A 102 -16.96 14.36 8.03
CA PRO A 102 -16.96 15.28 9.16
C PRO A 102 -15.62 15.26 9.91
N PRO A 103 -15.29 16.31 10.68
CA PRO A 103 -14.12 16.32 11.55
C PRO A 103 -14.15 15.17 12.55
N ILE A 104 -12.98 14.65 12.91
CA ILE A 104 -12.87 13.56 13.88
C ILE A 104 -13.28 14.08 15.26
N GLN A 105 -14.36 13.51 15.82
CA GLN A 105 -14.85 13.84 17.16
C GLN A 105 -14.02 13.10 18.24
N ASP A 106 -13.66 13.79 19.32
CA ASP A 106 -12.73 13.29 20.34
C ASP A 106 -13.40 12.44 21.45
N GLN A 107 -14.56 11.82 21.20
CA GLN A 107 -15.33 11.08 22.22
C GLN A 107 -15.40 9.56 22.00
N GLN A 108 -15.55 8.86 23.13
CA GLN A 108 -15.26 7.47 23.44
C GLN A 108 -16.10 6.42 22.67
N ALA A 109 -15.54 5.22 22.55
CA ALA A 109 -16.12 3.99 21.96
C ALA A 109 -16.27 3.94 20.42
N VAL A 110 -15.32 4.50 19.67
CA VAL A 110 -15.25 4.19 18.23
C VAL A 110 -14.63 2.80 18.05
N VAL A 111 -15.36 1.91 17.37
CA VAL A 111 -14.88 0.58 16.97
C VAL A 111 -13.64 0.75 16.11
N THR A 112 -12.50 0.36 16.65
CA THR A 112 -11.23 0.40 15.93
C THR A 112 -11.19 -0.74 14.92
N PRO A 113 -10.67 -0.52 13.70
CA PRO A 113 -10.47 -1.59 12.74
C PRO A 113 -9.64 -2.71 13.37
N GLY A 114 -10.22 -3.91 13.47
CA GLY A 114 -9.51 -5.08 13.97
C GLY A 114 -8.55 -5.65 12.93
N TRP A 115 -7.79 -6.67 13.35
CA TRP A 115 -6.87 -7.39 12.46
C TRP A 115 -7.57 -7.98 11.23
N GLY A 116 -8.82 -8.44 11.35
CA GLY A 116 -9.59 -9.00 10.23
C GLY A 116 -9.88 -7.98 9.13
N ALA A 117 -10.25 -6.75 9.50
CA ALA A 117 -10.45 -5.67 8.54
C ALA A 117 -9.14 -5.31 7.82
N GLY A 118 -8.03 -5.33 8.56
CA GLY A 118 -6.70 -5.13 7.99
C GLY A 118 -6.32 -6.25 7.02
N PHE A 119 -6.58 -7.50 7.39
CA PHE A 119 -6.30 -8.68 6.57
C PHE A 119 -7.05 -8.63 5.23
N VAL A 120 -8.36 -8.38 5.27
CA VAL A 120 -9.17 -8.23 4.06
C VAL A 120 -8.62 -7.11 3.18
N LEU A 121 -8.27 -5.96 3.76
CA LEU A 121 -7.71 -4.84 3.01
C LEU A 121 -6.34 -5.17 2.38
N GLY A 122 -5.48 -5.88 3.11
CA GLY A 122 -4.17 -6.32 2.62
C GLY A 122 -4.30 -7.29 1.45
N VAL A 123 -5.20 -8.28 1.55
CA VAL A 123 -5.48 -9.25 0.48
C VAL A 123 -6.15 -8.59 -0.72
N ALA A 124 -7.04 -7.61 -0.51
CA ALA A 124 -7.73 -6.90 -1.59
C ALA A 124 -6.86 -5.83 -2.27
N ASN A 125 -5.65 -5.57 -1.78
CA ASN A 125 -4.78 -4.51 -2.29
C ASN A 125 -4.14 -4.88 -3.63
N ILE A 126 -4.87 -4.70 -4.74
CA ILE A 126 -4.42 -5.07 -6.09
C ILE A 126 -3.11 -4.39 -6.51
N LYS A 127 -2.84 -3.17 -6.00
CA LYS A 127 -1.58 -2.45 -6.22
C LYS A 127 -0.39 -3.24 -5.66
N ALA A 128 -0.55 -3.89 -4.50
CA ALA A 128 0.51 -4.71 -3.91
C ALA A 128 0.87 -5.89 -4.80
N TYR A 129 -0.11 -6.55 -5.43
CA TYR A 129 0.16 -7.66 -6.35
C TYR A 129 0.96 -7.21 -7.57
N ALA A 130 0.58 -6.08 -8.19
CA ALA A 130 1.31 -5.53 -9.32
C ALA A 130 2.76 -5.15 -8.95
N ALA A 131 2.95 -4.52 -7.78
CA ALA A 131 4.28 -4.17 -7.28
C ALA A 131 5.12 -5.42 -6.98
N PHE A 132 4.55 -6.42 -6.31
CA PHE A 132 5.23 -7.69 -6.05
C PHE A 132 5.54 -8.43 -7.34
N ALA A 133 4.67 -8.43 -8.34
CA ALA A 133 4.95 -9.07 -9.62
C ALA A 133 6.11 -8.40 -10.34
N ALA A 134 6.15 -7.06 -10.37
CA ALA A 134 7.24 -6.30 -10.94
C ALA A 134 8.57 -6.58 -10.22
N LEU A 135 8.59 -6.52 -8.89
CA LEU A 135 9.81 -6.74 -8.09
C LEU A 135 10.26 -8.21 -8.14
N LEU A 136 9.37 -9.15 -7.83
CA LEU A 136 9.68 -10.57 -7.70
C LEU A 136 9.91 -11.24 -9.05
N GLY A 137 9.30 -10.75 -10.14
CA GLY A 137 9.47 -11.30 -11.48
C GLY A 137 10.58 -10.66 -12.33
N SER A 138 10.87 -9.36 -12.17
CA SER A 138 11.71 -8.63 -13.15
C SER A 138 13.16 -8.41 -12.73
N PHE A 139 13.51 -8.69 -11.47
CA PHE A 139 14.85 -8.50 -10.93
C PHE A 139 15.54 -9.84 -10.69
N THR A 140 16.85 -9.90 -10.95
CA THR A 140 17.71 -11.02 -10.53
C THR A 140 18.78 -10.53 -9.56
N LEU A 141 19.13 -11.36 -8.57
CA LEU A 141 20.21 -11.10 -7.61
C LEU A 141 21.50 -11.85 -7.97
N GLY A 142 21.48 -12.69 -9.02
CA GLY A 142 22.65 -13.48 -9.41
C GLY A 142 23.00 -14.59 -8.41
N THR A 143 21.99 -15.14 -7.71
CA THR A 143 22.17 -16.19 -6.69
C THR A 143 21.32 -17.43 -7.02
N THR A 144 21.37 -18.47 -6.19
CA THR A 144 20.55 -19.67 -6.41
C THR A 144 19.04 -19.33 -6.31
N PRO A 145 18.16 -19.97 -7.12
CA PRO A 145 16.76 -19.54 -7.23
C PRO A 145 16.01 -19.44 -5.89
N GLY A 146 16.21 -20.40 -4.98
CA GLY A 146 15.58 -20.39 -3.67
C GLY A 146 16.08 -19.27 -2.75
N TRP A 147 17.39 -19.01 -2.76
CA TRP A 147 17.99 -17.92 -1.98
C TRP A 147 17.55 -16.54 -2.52
N GLU A 148 17.51 -16.41 -3.84
CA GLU A 148 17.09 -15.20 -4.53
C GLU A 148 15.64 -14.83 -4.19
N GLN A 149 14.70 -15.76 -4.37
CA GLN A 149 13.28 -15.52 -4.06
C GLN A 149 13.07 -15.23 -2.57
N GLY A 150 13.72 -15.99 -1.67
CA GLY A 150 13.63 -15.76 -0.23
C GLY A 150 14.14 -14.37 0.18
N THR A 151 15.29 -13.96 -0.37
CA THR A 151 15.88 -12.64 -0.10
C THR A 151 14.99 -11.51 -0.61
N LYS A 152 14.50 -11.61 -1.85
CA LYS A 152 13.61 -10.60 -2.43
C LYS A 152 12.31 -10.46 -1.65
N ALA A 153 11.68 -11.58 -1.29
CA ALA A 153 10.46 -11.59 -0.48
C ALA A 153 10.68 -10.97 0.91
N LEU A 154 11.82 -11.29 1.55
CA LEU A 154 12.18 -10.69 2.83
C LEU A 154 12.37 -9.17 2.74
N ILE A 155 13.08 -8.68 1.72
CA ILE A 155 13.27 -7.24 1.51
C ILE A 155 11.92 -6.56 1.27
N CYS A 156 11.05 -7.11 0.41
CA CYS A 156 9.71 -6.58 0.19
C CYS A 156 8.90 -6.50 1.49
N LEU A 157 8.90 -7.57 2.29
CA LEU A 157 8.20 -7.61 3.56
C LEU A 157 8.73 -6.55 4.54
N LEU A 158 10.05 -6.43 4.68
CA LEU A 158 10.67 -5.44 5.55
C LEU A 158 10.32 -4.01 5.12
N VAL A 159 10.38 -3.72 3.81
CA VAL A 159 9.98 -2.42 3.28
C VAL A 159 8.51 -2.14 3.58
N CYS A 160 7.60 -3.09 3.31
CA CYS A 160 6.18 -2.94 3.66
C CYS A 160 6.00 -2.63 5.16
N VAL A 161 6.55 -3.47 6.04
CA VAL A 161 6.43 -3.32 7.50
C VAL A 161 6.95 -1.96 7.97
N VAL A 162 8.14 -1.54 7.53
CA VAL A 162 8.76 -0.28 7.94
C VAL A 162 7.92 0.90 7.46
N PHE A 163 7.54 0.94 6.19
CA PHE A 163 6.83 2.09 5.64
C PHE A 163 5.37 2.14 6.08
N ASP A 164 4.69 1.01 6.21
CA ASP A 164 3.33 0.95 6.78
C ASP A 164 3.32 1.43 8.23
N PHE A 165 4.34 1.08 9.02
CA PHE A 165 4.51 1.59 10.37
C PHE A 165 4.79 3.09 10.38
N LEU A 166 5.65 3.60 9.48
CA LEU A 166 5.90 5.04 9.34
C LEU A 166 4.65 5.81 8.95
N TRP A 167 3.81 5.27 8.06
CA TRP A 167 2.52 5.87 7.68
C TRP A 167 1.54 5.88 8.84
N LEU A 168 1.43 4.78 9.58
CA LEU A 168 0.60 4.70 10.78
C LEU A 168 1.07 5.74 11.82
N PHE A 169 2.38 5.82 12.03
CA PHE A 169 2.98 6.77 12.96
C PHE A 169 2.75 8.22 12.52
N ALA A 170 2.99 8.55 11.26
CA ALA A 170 2.75 9.87 10.68
C ALA A 170 1.28 10.28 10.86
N GLY A 171 0.35 9.39 10.53
CA GLY A 171 -1.08 9.58 10.78
C GLY A 171 -1.38 9.91 12.24
N SER A 172 -0.82 9.14 13.17
CA SER A 172 -1.00 9.36 14.61
C SER A 172 -0.46 10.71 15.11
N ARG A 173 0.62 11.21 14.52
CA ARG A 173 1.19 12.54 14.84
C ARG A 173 0.36 13.68 14.25
N MET A 174 -0.28 13.44 13.11
CA MET A 174 -1.17 14.40 12.46
C MET A 174 -2.58 14.43 13.07
N ARG A 175 -2.91 13.56 14.03
CA ARG A 175 -4.23 13.49 14.69
C ARG A 175 -4.80 14.86 15.07
N LYS A 176 -3.99 15.76 15.65
CA LYS A 176 -4.44 17.12 16.03
C LYS A 176 -4.93 17.96 14.85
N LEU A 177 -4.36 17.78 13.66
CA LEU A 177 -4.78 18.48 12.43
C LEU A 177 -6.13 17.98 11.93
N PHE A 178 -6.42 16.68 12.10
CA PHE A 178 -7.70 16.06 11.69
C PHE A 178 -8.84 16.25 12.71
N ILE A 179 -8.52 16.57 13.96
CA ILE A 179 -9.51 16.93 14.99
C ILE A 179 -10.00 18.38 14.78
N HIS A 180 -9.14 19.28 14.31
CA HIS A 180 -9.53 20.69 14.11
C HIS A 180 -10.45 20.84 12.88
N PRO A 181 -11.68 21.37 13.02
CA PRO A 181 -12.70 21.31 11.98
C PRO A 181 -12.32 22.01 10.67
N VAL A 182 -11.64 23.15 10.75
CA VAL A 182 -11.16 23.90 9.57
C VAL A 182 -10.04 23.16 8.84
N TRP A 183 -9.09 22.56 9.56
CA TRP A 183 -7.95 21.86 8.97
C TRP A 183 -8.34 20.51 8.41
N SER A 184 -9.22 19.77 9.09
CA SER A 184 -9.82 18.54 8.56
C SER A 184 -10.53 18.79 7.24
N ARG A 185 -11.32 19.86 7.12
CA ARG A 185 -12.03 20.18 5.86
C ARG A 185 -11.05 20.54 4.73
N ARG A 186 -10.00 21.31 5.03
CA ARG A 186 -8.96 21.65 4.03
C ARG A 186 -8.22 20.39 3.56
N LEU A 187 -7.76 19.54 4.47
CA LEU A 187 -7.06 18.30 4.14
C LEU A 187 -7.93 17.35 3.31
N ASN A 188 -9.19 17.16 3.70
CA ASN A 188 -10.14 16.30 2.99
C ASN A 188 -10.40 16.77 1.56
N VAL A 189 -10.60 18.08 1.36
CA VAL A 189 -10.79 18.67 0.03
C VAL A 189 -9.50 18.55 -0.80
N SER A 190 -8.33 18.81 -0.22
CA SER A 190 -7.05 18.66 -0.91
C SER A 190 -6.82 17.23 -1.38
N PHE A 191 -7.07 16.22 -0.54
CA PHE A 191 -6.95 14.82 -0.93
C PHE A 191 -7.94 14.42 -2.03
N ALA A 192 -9.19 14.89 -1.95
CA ALA A 192 -10.18 14.64 -2.98
C ALA A 192 -9.76 15.24 -4.35
N ILE A 193 -9.28 16.49 -4.36
CA ILE A 193 -8.78 17.15 -5.57
C ILE A 193 -7.59 16.38 -6.15
N LEU A 194 -6.60 16.03 -5.31
CA LEU A 194 -5.42 15.30 -5.76
C LEU A 194 -5.78 13.93 -6.35
N MET A 195 -6.73 13.20 -5.76
CA MET A 195 -7.23 11.93 -6.32
C MET A 195 -7.85 12.12 -7.72
N VAL A 196 -8.76 13.10 -7.87
CA VAL A 196 -9.41 13.38 -9.17
C VAL A 196 -8.39 13.81 -10.22
N VAL A 197 -7.46 14.69 -9.87
CA VAL A 197 -6.40 15.16 -10.78
C VAL A 197 -5.50 14.01 -11.21
N THR A 198 -5.11 13.12 -10.29
CA THR A 198 -4.23 11.98 -10.61
C THR A 198 -4.91 11.00 -11.57
N VAL A 199 -6.19 10.70 -11.34
CA VAL A 199 -6.98 9.83 -12.23
C VAL A 199 -7.16 10.48 -13.60
N ALA A 200 -7.53 11.77 -13.64
CA ALA A 200 -7.67 12.51 -14.90
C ALA A 200 -6.36 12.55 -15.70
N TRP A 201 -5.24 12.78 -15.01
CA TRP A 201 -3.90 12.79 -15.62
C TRP A 201 -3.51 11.42 -16.17
N SER A 202 -3.86 10.31 -15.52
CA SER A 202 -3.51 8.97 -16.02
C SER A 202 -4.12 8.68 -17.41
N PHE A 203 -5.27 9.27 -17.74
CA PHE A 203 -5.87 9.15 -19.08
C PHE A 203 -5.14 9.96 -20.15
N THR A 204 -4.35 10.97 -19.76
CA THR A 204 -3.54 11.74 -20.71
C THR A 204 -2.21 11.06 -21.06
N LEU A 205 -1.84 10.00 -20.32
CA LEU A 205 -0.61 9.23 -20.51
C LEU A 205 -0.83 7.88 -21.23
N THR A 206 -2.08 7.54 -21.52
CA THR A 206 -2.53 6.35 -22.28
C THR A 206 -2.95 6.73 -23.67
#